data_AF-A0A920SJG1-F1
#
_entry.id   AF-A0A920SJG1-F1
#
_cell.length_a   1.000
_cell.length_b   1.000
_cell.length_c   1.000
_cell.angle_alpha   90.00
_cell.angle_beta   90.00
_cell.angle_gamma   90.00
#
_symmetry.space_group_name_H-M   'P 1'
#
loop_
_entity.id
_entity.type
_entity.pdbx_description
1 polymer ?
#
loop_
_entity_poly.entity_id
_entity_poly.type
_entity_poly.pdbx_seq_one_letter_code
_entity_poly.pdbx_strand_id
1 'polypeptide(L)'
;MDKNRYQVLAGTHTGFRVLLWLAIILIGAGLIAAHHMESQGHWVTGMDNRVVWGLPHVFAIFLILSASGALNTASISSVLVVQITSHWHGYPVC
;
A
#
# COMPACT_ATOMS: atom_id res chain seq x y z
N MET A 1 2.84 -31.78 -17.82
CA MET A 1 2.81 -30.45 -18.46
C MET A 1 1.59 -29.77 -17.93
N ASP A 2 1.74 -29.09 -16.80
CA ASP A 2 0.60 -28.61 -16.01
C ASP A 2 0.09 -27.30 -16.57
N LYS A 3 -1.21 -27.30 -16.87
CA LYS A 3 -1.92 -26.26 -17.60
C LYS A 3 -2.26 -25.13 -16.63
N ASN A 4 -1.36 -24.18 -16.45
CA ASN A 4 -1.63 -22.95 -15.70
C ASN A 4 -2.75 -22.17 -16.40
N ARG A 5 -3.96 -22.25 -15.82
CA ARG A 5 -5.15 -21.54 -16.30
C ARG A 5 -5.25 -20.20 -15.58
N TYR A 6 -5.08 -19.11 -16.33
CA TYR A 6 -5.49 -17.79 -15.88
C TYR A 6 -7.02 -17.79 -15.77
N GLN A 7 -7.54 -18.11 -14.58
CA GLN A 7 -8.95 -17.96 -14.27
C GLN A 7 -9.10 -16.64 -13.55
N VAL A 8 -9.94 -15.75 -14.09
CA VAL A 8 -10.41 -14.58 -13.35
C VAL A 8 -11.01 -15.11 -12.06
N LEU A 9 -10.50 -14.66 -10.91
CA LEU A 9 -10.96 -15.13 -9.60
C LEU A 9 -12.49 -14.97 -9.56
N ALA A 10 -13.22 -16.09 -9.52
CA ALA A 10 -14.64 -16.05 -9.23
C ALA A 10 -14.78 -15.43 -7.83
N GLY A 11 -15.32 -14.20 -7.75
CA GLY A 11 -15.29 -13.32 -6.56
C GLY A 11 -16.02 -13.83 -5.30
N THR A 12 -16.29 -15.13 -5.21
CA THR A 12 -17.00 -15.82 -4.13
C THR A 12 -16.07 -16.63 -3.21
N HIS A 13 -14.73 -16.52 -3.37
CA HIS A 13 -13.82 -17.21 -2.46
C HIS A 13 -13.88 -16.63 -1.03
N THR A 14 -14.15 -17.50 -0.05
CA THR A 14 -14.21 -17.15 1.38
C THR A 14 -12.93 -16.46 1.87
N GLY A 15 -11.77 -16.87 1.36
CA GLY A 15 -10.48 -16.25 1.70
C GLY A 15 -10.40 -14.77 1.29
N PHE A 16 -10.92 -14.40 0.12
CA PHE A 16 -10.97 -13.00 -0.32
C PHE A 16 -11.85 -12.16 0.61
N ARG A 17 -13.01 -12.70 1.03
CA ARG A 17 -13.93 -12.02 1.96
C ARG A 17 -13.30 -11.81 3.34
N VAL A 18 -12.55 -12.78 3.85
CA VAL A 18 -11.84 -12.65 5.13
C VAL A 18 -10.79 -11.54 5.06
N LEU A 19 -9.97 -11.52 4.00
CA LEU A 19 -8.98 -10.46 3.79
C LEU A 19 -9.64 -9.08 3.66
N LEU A 20 -10.76 -9.00 2.95
CA LEU A 20 -11.53 -7.77 2.80
C LEU A 20 -12.03 -7.26 4.16
N TRP A 21 -12.63 -8.11 4.97
CA TRP A 21 -13.10 -7.74 6.31
C TRP A 21 -11.96 -7.33 7.23
N LEU A 22 -10.83 -8.04 7.18
CA LEU A 22 -9.64 -7.68 7.94
C LEU A 22 -9.13 -6.28 7.58
N ALA A 23 -9.08 -5.95 6.29
CA ALA A 23 -8.68 -4.63 5.82
C ALA A 23 -9.66 -3.54 6.28
N ILE A 24 -10.98 -3.79 6.22
CA ILE A 24 -12.00 -2.86 6.72
C ILE A 24 -11.84 -2.60 8.21
N ILE A 25 -11.62 -3.65 9.02
CA ILE A 25 -11.39 -3.51 10.47
C ILE A 25 -10.15 -2.67 10.74
N LEU A 26 -9.06 -2.90 9.99
CA LEU A 26 -7.80 -2.18 10.15
C LEU A 26 -7.95 -0.68 9.81
N ILE A 27 -8.68 -0.35 8.74
CA ILE A 27 -9.03 1.03 8.38
C ILE A 27 -9.91 1.67 9.46
N GLY A 28 -10.92 0.95 9.96
CA GLY A 28 -11.79 1.42 11.03
C GLY A 28 -11.04 1.71 12.33
N ALA A 29 -10.10 0.84 12.72
CA ALA A 29 -9.23 1.06 13.87
C ALA A 29 -8.34 2.32 13.69
N GLY A 30 -7.80 2.53 12.49
CA GLY A 30 -7.05 3.74 12.16
C GLY A 30 -7.90 5.03 12.25
N LEU A 31 -9.15 4.98 11.78
CA LEU A 31 -10.08 6.11 11.88
C LEU A 31 -10.44 6.41 13.35
N ILE A 32 -10.72 5.38 14.15
CA ILE A 32 -11.00 5.52 15.58
C ILE A 32 -9.78 6.13 16.29
N ALA A 33 -8.57 5.68 15.95
CA ALA A 33 -7.34 6.22 16.51
C ALA A 33 -7.15 7.71 16.14
N ALA A 34 -7.40 8.09 14.89
CA ALA A 34 -7.33 9.48 14.44
C ALA A 34 -8.33 10.38 15.19
N HIS A 35 -9.58 9.93 15.32
CA HIS A 35 -10.61 10.62 16.09
C HIS A 35 -10.28 10.71 17.59
N HIS A 36 -9.64 9.67 18.14
CA HIS A 36 -9.20 9.64 19.53
C HIS A 36 -8.06 10.65 19.79
N MET A 37 -7.12 10.80 18.85
CA MET A 37 -6.06 11.81 18.91
C MET A 37 -6.62 13.25 18.87
N GLU A 38 -7.66 13.48 18.07
CA GLU A 38 -8.35 14.77 18.01
C GLU A 38 -9.05 15.12 19.34
N SER A 39 -9.68 14.13 19.98
CA SER A 39 -10.48 14.34 21.18
C SER A 39 -9.66 14.41 22.49
N GLN A 40 -8.53 13.72 22.58
CA GLN A 40 -7.75 13.55 23.84
C GLN A 40 -6.45 14.38 23.89
N GLY A 41 -6.12 15.09 22.81
CA GLY A 41 -4.95 15.97 22.74
C GLY A 41 -3.62 15.25 22.48
N HIS A 42 -2.59 16.03 22.13
CA HIS A 42 -1.33 15.52 21.57
C HIS A 42 -0.51 14.62 22.53
N TRP A 43 -0.76 14.71 23.83
CA TRP A 43 -0.18 13.86 24.87
C TRP A 43 -0.42 12.36 24.63
N VAL A 44 -1.58 11.97 24.08
CA VAL A 44 -1.96 10.55 23.85
C VAL A 44 -1.01 9.84 22.88
N THR A 45 -0.26 10.62 22.09
CA THR A 45 0.64 10.14 21.05
C THR A 45 2.09 9.99 21.50
N GLY A 46 2.38 10.33 22.77
CA GLY A 46 3.73 10.36 23.34
C GLY A 46 4.55 11.57 22.93
N MET A 47 3.92 12.61 22.35
CA MET A 47 4.57 13.87 22.05
C MET A 47 4.64 14.73 23.31
N ASP A 48 5.88 15.02 23.70
CA ASP A 48 6.22 15.85 24.85
C ASP A 48 7.18 16.95 24.37
N ASN A 49 7.44 17.97 25.19
CA ASN A 49 8.30 19.10 24.78
C ASN A 49 9.78 18.72 24.49
N ARG A 50 10.15 17.44 24.73
CA ARG A 50 11.45 16.83 24.41
C ARG A 50 11.40 15.94 23.16
N VAL A 51 10.22 15.44 22.79
CA VAL A 51 10.02 14.48 21.69
C VAL A 51 8.91 15.00 20.80
N VAL A 52 9.33 15.73 19.76
CA VAL A 52 8.45 16.37 18.77
C VAL A 52 7.91 15.39 17.72
N TRP A 53 8.49 14.19 17.60
CA TRP A 53 8.14 13.20 16.57
C TRP A 53 7.55 11.95 17.25
N GLY A 54 6.29 12.04 17.66
CA GLY A 54 5.56 10.92 18.29
C GLY A 54 5.17 9.82 17.31
N LEU A 55 4.39 8.86 17.80
CA LEU A 55 3.89 7.71 17.03
C LEU A 55 3.16 8.07 15.71
N PRO A 56 2.35 9.14 15.62
CA PRO A 56 1.66 9.51 14.38
C PRO A 56 2.63 9.93 13.27
N HIS A 57 3.76 10.54 13.63
CA HIS A 57 4.74 11.00 12.66
C HIS A 57 5.51 9.82 12.06
N VAL A 58 5.89 8.83 12.88
CA VAL A 58 6.51 7.59 12.42
C VAL A 58 5.57 6.81 11.50
N PHE A 59 4.28 6.72 11.86
CA PHE A 59 3.26 6.09 11.02
C PHE A 59 3.12 6.78 9.66
N ALA A 60 3.10 8.12 9.63
CA ALA A 60 3.04 8.89 8.39
C ALA A 60 4.26 8.61 7.48
N ILE A 61 5.48 8.62 8.03
CA ILE A 61 6.70 8.30 7.28
C ILE A 61 6.64 6.87 6.74
N PHE A 62 6.21 5.89 7.56
CA PHE A 62 6.07 4.50 7.12
C PHE A 62 5.13 4.35 5.92
N LEU A 63 3.97 5.03 5.94
CA LEU A 63 3.03 4.99 4.81
C LEU A 63 3.62 5.59 3.54
N ILE A 64 4.35 6.72 3.66
CA ILE A 64 5.04 7.35 2.53
C ILE A 64 6.12 6.42 1.96
N LEU A 65 6.93 5.80 2.83
CA LEU A 65 7.98 4.87 2.43
C LEU A 65 7.39 3.62 1.74
N SER A 66 6.30 3.08 2.27
CA SER A 66 5.60 1.95 1.67
C SER A 66 5.04 2.30 0.28
N ALA A 67 4.43 3.48 0.12
CA ALA A 67 3.91 3.94 -1.16
C ALA A 67 5.03 4.19 -2.17
N SER A 68 6.11 4.85 -1.75
CA SER A 68 7.29 5.11 -2.58
C SER A 68 7.97 3.82 -3.03
N GLY A 69 8.12 2.83 -2.15
CA GLY A 69 8.67 1.51 -2.48
C GLY A 69 7.86 0.82 -3.59
N ALA A 70 6.53 0.86 -3.50
CA ALA A 70 5.65 0.31 -4.53
C ALA A 70 5.77 1.06 -5.87
N LEU A 71 5.80 2.40 -5.83
CA LEU A 71 5.93 3.25 -7.02
C LEU A 71 7.28 3.07 -7.73
N ASN A 72 8.35 2.87 -6.97
CA ASN A 72 9.68 2.60 -7.53
C ASN A 72 9.71 1.29 -8.32
N THR A 73 9.19 0.21 -7.74
CA THR A 73 9.08 -1.09 -8.44
C THR A 73 8.16 -0.99 -9.66
N ALA A 74 7.07 -0.23 -9.56
CA ALA A 74 6.16 -0.01 -10.69
C ALA A 74 6.85 0.73 -11.86
N SER A 75 7.61 1.79 -11.58
CA SER A 75 8.35 2.55 -12.60
C SER A 75 9.37 1.66 -13.33
N ILE A 76 10.16 0.88 -12.58
CA ILE A 76 11.13 -0.07 -13.16
C ILE A 76 10.42 -1.12 -14.00
N SER A 77 9.29 -1.65 -13.53
CA SER A 77 8.50 -2.62 -14.30
C SER A 77 7.96 -2.04 -15.62
N SER A 78 7.56 -0.77 -15.62
CA SER A 78 7.02 -0.08 -16.80
C SER A 78 8.08 0.20 -17.87
N VAL A 79 9.31 0.57 -17.46
CA VAL A 79 10.37 0.81 -18.45
C VAL A 79 10.86 -0.50 -19.06
N LEU A 80 10.96 -1.55 -18.25
CA LEU A 80 11.44 -2.85 -18.70
C LEU A 80 10.45 -3.53 -19.67
N VAL A 81 9.14 -3.41 -19.43
CA VAL A 81 8.14 -4.00 -20.34
C VAL A 81 8.14 -3.32 -21.70
N VAL A 82 8.30 -1.99 -21.74
CA VAL A 82 8.37 -1.22 -22.99
C VAL A 82 9.65 -1.53 -23.77
N GLN A 83 10.80 -1.56 -23.10
CA GLN A 83 12.08 -1.85 -23.76
C GLN A 83 12.15 -3.26 -24.34
N ILE A 84 11.69 -4.28 -23.59
CA ILE A 84 11.63 -5.65 -24.08
C ILE A 84 10.70 -5.72 -25.30
N THR A 85 9.51 -5.11 -25.21
CA THR A 85 8.58 -5.04 -26.35
C THR A 85 9.22 -4.39 -27.57
N SER A 86 9.86 -3.23 -27.44
CA SER A 86 10.51 -2.55 -28.58
C SER A 86 11.66 -3.35 -29.18
N HIS A 87 12.42 -4.10 -28.36
CA HIS A 87 13.51 -4.94 -28.84
C HIS A 87 13.02 -6.08 -29.74
N TRP A 88 11.90 -6.73 -29.38
CA TRP A 88 11.33 -7.83 -30.16
C TRP A 88 10.58 -7.37 -31.40
N HIS A 89 10.03 -6.16 -31.37
CA HIS A 89 9.13 -5.69 -32.39
C HIS A 89 9.78 -4.69 -33.37
N GLY A 90 10.93 -4.10 -33.05
CA GLY A 90 11.71 -3.31 -34.00
C GLY A 90 11.05 -1.98 -34.43
N TYR A 91 10.00 -1.53 -33.75
CA TYR A 91 9.37 -0.24 -33.99
C TYR A 91 10.00 0.85 -33.10
N PRO A 92 10.16 2.08 -33.61
CA PRO A 92 10.61 3.20 -32.78
C PRO A 92 9.53 3.54 -31.74
N VAL A 93 9.96 3.66 -30.48
CA VAL A 93 9.17 4.28 -29.41
C VAL A 93 9.32 5.80 -29.55
N CYS A 94 8.29 6.46 -30.08
CA CYS A 94 8.22 7.92 -30.18
C CYS A 94 7.88 8.54 -28.82
#